data_AF-A0A3D4EUH9-F1
#
_entry.id   AF-A0A3D4EUH9-F1
#
_cell.length_a   1.000
_cell.length_b   1.000
_cell.length_c   1.000
_cell.angle_alpha   90.00
_cell.angle_beta   90.00
_cell.angle_gamma   90.00
#
_symmetry.space_group_name_H-M   'P 1'
#
loop_
_entity.id
_entity.type
_entity.pdbx_description
1 polymer ?
#
loop_
_entity_poly.entity_id
_entity_poly.type
_entity_poly.pdbx_seq_one_letter_code
_entity_poly.pdbx_strand_id
1 'polypeptide(L)'
;MLVLPPSFWSLFAMKFVFVLFFLYSPFCSGQTIYATEFEEYEDGAENLDDWIGSSPGTGSYGLDYELVSGLQNVAFIGFERPTQPLVTLVKAHDFDPVKAGTPTVTLESLLGVEDSANGRRDTFSIVFLNSSGDLLASIQFRNGDDDFGLWYSDGVTIRDSSLDFIRGELQLLTIEIDFAINRWSVQLDGID
;
A
#
# COMPACT_ATOMS: atom_id res chain seq x y z
N MET A 1 25.25 -76.46 -29.79
CA MET A 1 24.52 -76.42 -31.07
C MET A 1 23.15 -75.84 -30.74
N LEU A 2 22.71 -74.62 -31.06
CA LEU A 2 23.10 -73.50 -31.95
C LEU A 2 23.39 -72.25 -31.09
N VAL A 3 24.48 -71.50 -31.29
CA VAL A 3 24.67 -70.34 -32.21
C VAL A 3 23.76 -69.14 -31.88
N LEU A 4 24.34 -68.13 -31.22
CA LEU A 4 23.88 -66.74 -31.20
C LEU A 4 24.21 -66.06 -32.54
N PRO A 5 23.47 -65.02 -32.95
CA PRO A 5 24.04 -63.92 -33.70
C PRO A 5 24.13 -62.63 -32.85
N PRO A 6 25.25 -61.88 -32.94
CA PRO A 6 25.39 -60.56 -32.35
C PRO A 6 25.16 -59.45 -33.40
N SER A 7 24.58 -58.32 -32.97
CA SER A 7 24.85 -56.99 -33.54
C SER A 7 24.19 -55.95 -32.62
N PHE A 8 24.93 -55.11 -31.87
CA PHE A 8 25.49 -53.81 -32.33
C PHE A 8 24.40 -53.04 -33.12
N TRP A 9 23.86 -51.90 -32.70
CA TRP A 9 24.54 -50.65 -32.39
C TRP A 9 23.75 -49.77 -31.41
N SER A 10 24.51 -48.94 -30.70
CA SER A 10 24.17 -47.80 -29.84
C SER A 10 22.89 -47.03 -30.16
N LEU A 11 22.32 -46.36 -29.15
CA LEU A 11 22.05 -44.92 -29.19
C LEU A 11 21.64 -44.38 -27.79
N PHE A 12 22.34 -43.31 -27.39
CA PHE A 12 22.01 -42.34 -26.34
C PHE A 12 21.94 -42.80 -24.87
N ALA A 13 23.11 -42.96 -24.26
CA ALA A 13 23.26 -42.61 -22.84
C ALA A 13 23.19 -41.07 -22.71
N MET A 14 21.98 -40.52 -22.56
CA MET A 14 21.79 -39.11 -22.27
C MET A 14 22.15 -38.86 -20.81
N LYS A 15 23.40 -38.44 -20.56
CA LYS A 15 23.84 -37.89 -19.28
C LYS A 15 23.07 -36.58 -19.05
N PHE A 16 21.99 -36.64 -18.29
CA PHE A 16 21.37 -35.45 -17.71
C PHE A 16 22.32 -34.90 -16.65
N VAL A 17 23.10 -33.88 -17.02
CA VAL A 17 23.72 -33.00 -16.04
C VAL A 17 22.65 -31.97 -15.66
N PHE A 18 22.01 -32.16 -14.51
CA PHE A 18 21.25 -31.09 -13.87
C PHE A 18 22.27 -30.03 -13.41
N VAL A 19 22.48 -29.01 -14.24
CA VAL A 19 23.12 -27.78 -13.77
C VAL A 19 22.04 -27.02 -13.00
N LEU A 20 22.02 -27.21 -11.68
CA LEU A 20 21.30 -26.31 -10.78
C LEU A 20 22.02 -24.96 -10.82
N PHE A 21 21.61 -24.08 -11.74
CA PHE A 21 21.84 -22.66 -11.53
C PHE A 21 20.94 -22.26 -10.37
N PHE A 22 21.49 -22.28 -9.16
CA PHE A 22 21.00 -21.39 -8.11
C PHE A 22 21.21 -19.97 -8.65
N LEU A 23 20.18 -19.42 -9.26
CA LEU A 23 20.00 -17.98 -9.31
C LEU A 23 20.00 -17.56 -7.83
N TYR A 24 21.15 -17.12 -7.34
CA TYR A 24 21.20 -16.17 -6.24
C TYR A 24 20.52 -14.91 -6.77
N SER A 25 19.19 -14.93 -6.83
CA SER A 25 18.45 -13.69 -6.69
C SER A 25 18.91 -13.16 -5.33
N PRO A 26 19.53 -11.97 -5.24
CA PRO A 26 19.58 -11.33 -3.95
C PRO A 26 18.12 -11.29 -3.50
N PHE A 27 17.78 -12.05 -2.46
CA PHE A 27 16.55 -11.77 -1.74
C PHE A 27 16.70 -10.30 -1.37
N CYS A 28 15.91 -9.44 -2.02
CA CYS A 28 15.73 -8.11 -1.52
C CYS A 28 15.10 -8.32 -0.15
N SER A 29 15.92 -8.23 0.89
CA SER A 29 15.49 -8.44 2.26
C SER A 29 14.74 -7.19 2.67
N GLY A 30 13.44 -7.16 2.42
CA GLY A 30 12.54 -6.15 2.99
C GLY A 30 12.22 -6.50 4.45
N GLN A 31 12.15 -5.49 5.32
CA GLN A 31 11.60 -5.62 6.66
C GLN A 31 10.19 -5.03 6.65
N THR A 32 9.19 -5.79 7.12
CA THR A 32 7.86 -5.24 7.39
C THR A 32 7.94 -4.31 8.59
N ILE A 33 7.68 -3.02 8.36
CA ILE A 33 7.61 -2.01 9.43
C ILE A 33 6.25 -2.09 10.14
N TYR A 34 5.19 -2.30 9.37
CA TYR A 34 3.81 -2.41 9.84
C TYR A 34 2.96 -3.16 8.82
N ALA A 35 1.99 -3.93 9.32
CA ALA A 35 0.94 -4.56 8.54
C ALA A 35 -0.30 -4.72 9.42
N THR A 36 -1.48 -4.62 8.82
CA THR A 36 -2.76 -4.88 9.48
C THR A 36 -3.78 -5.34 8.44
N GLU A 37 -4.64 -6.25 8.84
CA GLU A 37 -5.84 -6.66 8.09
C GLU A 37 -7.11 -6.24 8.83
N PHE A 38 -6.98 -5.63 10.02
CA PHE A 38 -8.06 -5.22 10.93
C PHE A 38 -9.00 -6.35 11.43
N GLU A 39 -8.74 -7.59 11.05
CA GLU A 39 -9.53 -8.78 11.43
C GLU A 39 -9.55 -9.07 12.95
N GLU A 40 -8.53 -8.63 13.68
CA GLU A 40 -8.40 -8.93 15.12
C GLU A 40 -9.18 -7.97 16.03
N TYR A 41 -9.77 -6.91 15.46
CA TYR A 41 -10.45 -5.87 16.22
C TYR A 41 -11.96 -6.10 16.31
N GLU A 42 -12.58 -5.58 17.37
CA GLU A 42 -14.04 -5.57 17.49
C GLU A 42 -14.66 -4.57 16.49
N ASP A 43 -15.86 -4.89 16.01
CA ASP A 43 -16.65 -3.98 15.17
C ASP A 43 -16.92 -2.64 15.89
N GLY A 44 -16.84 -1.54 15.14
CA GLY A 44 -16.98 -0.19 15.67
C GLY A 44 -15.81 0.29 16.54
N ALA A 45 -14.68 -0.43 16.57
CA ALA A 45 -13.50 0.02 17.28
C ALA A 45 -12.94 1.31 16.68
N GLU A 46 -12.83 2.35 17.50
CA GLU A 46 -12.14 3.59 17.13
C GLU A 46 -10.63 3.51 17.38
N ASN A 47 -10.18 2.59 18.25
CA ASN A 47 -8.77 2.38 18.55
C ASN A 47 -8.17 1.33 17.59
N LEU A 48 -7.62 1.83 16.49
CA LEU A 48 -6.79 1.06 15.57
C LEU A 48 -5.39 0.95 16.21
N ASP A 49 -5.13 -0.03 17.08
CA ASP A 49 -3.80 -0.20 17.71
C ASP A 49 -3.27 1.06 18.45
N ASP A 50 -2.07 1.52 18.11
CA ASP A 50 -1.41 2.75 18.57
C ASP A 50 -1.65 3.96 17.63
N TRP A 51 -2.59 3.87 16.69
CA TRP A 51 -2.96 5.02 15.86
C TRP A 51 -3.65 6.09 16.70
N ILE A 52 -3.27 7.34 16.49
CA ILE A 52 -3.78 8.50 17.22
C ILE A 52 -4.69 9.32 16.31
N GLY A 53 -5.97 9.41 16.69
CA GLY A 53 -6.99 10.19 15.97
C GLY A 53 -7.23 11.58 16.55
N SER A 54 -7.57 12.56 15.70
CA SER A 54 -7.84 13.94 16.13
C SER A 54 -9.28 14.23 16.58
N SER A 55 -10.23 13.32 16.31
CA SER A 55 -11.66 13.50 16.60
C SER A 55 -12.33 12.24 17.20
N PRO A 56 -11.85 11.75 18.36
CA PRO A 56 -12.40 10.53 18.98
C PRO A 56 -13.86 10.70 19.39
N GLY A 57 -14.63 9.61 19.33
CA GLY A 57 -16.03 9.55 19.73
C GLY A 57 -17.01 10.24 18.78
N THR A 58 -16.58 10.53 17.56
CA THR A 58 -17.41 11.23 16.56
C THR A 58 -17.90 10.33 15.43
N GLY A 59 -17.36 9.11 15.30
CA GLY A 59 -17.59 8.26 14.12
C GLY A 59 -16.91 8.77 12.84
N SER A 60 -16.01 9.76 12.93
CA SER A 60 -15.30 10.28 11.75
C SER A 60 -14.16 9.38 11.28
N TYR A 61 -13.77 8.40 12.08
CA TYR A 61 -12.88 7.31 11.73
C TYR A 61 -13.19 6.10 12.61
N GLY A 62 -12.76 4.92 12.18
CA GLY A 62 -12.95 3.68 12.95
C GLY A 62 -12.85 2.44 12.08
N LEU A 63 -13.36 1.33 12.62
CA LEU A 63 -13.61 0.08 11.91
C LEU A 63 -15.10 -0.15 11.74
N ASP A 64 -15.48 -0.75 10.62
CA ASP A 64 -16.84 -1.19 10.36
C ASP A 64 -16.80 -2.57 9.68
N TYR A 65 -17.56 -3.51 10.25
CA TYR A 65 -17.67 -4.87 9.76
C TYR A 65 -18.55 -4.96 8.51
N GLU A 66 -18.01 -5.54 7.45
CA GLU A 66 -18.65 -5.69 6.13
C GLU A 66 -19.06 -4.37 5.47
N LEU A 67 -18.42 -3.24 5.86
CA LEU A 67 -18.57 -1.95 5.17
C LEU A 67 -18.31 -2.08 3.66
N VAL A 68 -17.31 -2.90 3.31
CA VAL A 68 -17.13 -3.37 1.94
C VAL A 68 -17.49 -4.86 1.89
N SER A 69 -18.48 -5.20 1.07
CA SER A 69 -18.97 -6.57 0.97
C SER A 69 -17.87 -7.56 0.60
N GLY A 70 -17.74 -8.61 1.40
CA GLY A 70 -16.72 -9.66 1.21
C GLY A 70 -15.41 -9.42 1.96
N LEU A 71 -15.25 -8.24 2.57
CA LEU A 71 -14.24 -7.99 3.61
C LEU A 71 -14.94 -8.02 4.98
N GLN A 72 -14.24 -8.48 6.03
CA GLN A 72 -14.76 -8.40 7.39
C GLN A 72 -14.56 -6.96 7.89
N ASN A 73 -13.57 -6.69 8.72
CA ASN A 73 -13.35 -5.34 9.24
C ASN A 73 -12.60 -4.46 8.22
N VAL A 74 -13.15 -3.27 7.96
CA VAL A 74 -12.50 -2.25 7.12
C VAL A 74 -12.31 -0.97 7.93
N ALA A 75 -11.10 -0.39 7.85
CA ALA A 75 -10.84 0.92 8.43
C ALA A 75 -11.34 2.04 7.52
N PHE A 76 -11.92 3.07 8.13
CA PHE A 76 -12.42 4.24 7.41
C PHE A 76 -11.99 5.55 8.06
N ILE A 77 -12.03 6.60 7.25
CA ILE A 77 -11.98 8.00 7.66
C ILE A 77 -12.98 8.80 6.81
N GLY A 78 -13.72 9.71 7.43
CA GLY A 78 -14.71 10.58 6.77
C GLY A 78 -16.14 10.04 6.75
N PHE A 79 -16.51 9.07 7.61
CA PHE A 79 -17.86 8.51 7.63
C PHE A 79 -18.89 9.46 8.26
N GLU A 80 -18.74 9.76 9.55
CA GLU A 80 -19.55 10.78 10.22
C GLU A 80 -18.89 12.16 10.21
N ARG A 81 -19.71 13.20 10.33
CA ARG A 81 -19.24 14.58 10.30
C ARG A 81 -18.37 14.89 11.53
N PRO A 82 -17.10 15.27 11.36
CA PRO A 82 -16.23 15.64 12.47
C PRO A 82 -16.60 17.00 13.07
N THR A 83 -16.14 17.21 14.31
CA THR A 83 -16.26 18.51 14.99
C THR A 83 -15.29 19.56 14.45
N GLN A 84 -14.21 19.11 13.81
CA GLN A 84 -13.16 19.93 13.21
C GLN A 84 -13.12 19.71 11.70
N PRO A 85 -12.68 20.70 10.90
CA PRO A 85 -12.63 20.56 9.44
C PRO A 85 -11.56 19.57 8.95
N LEU A 86 -10.65 19.13 9.82
CA LEU A 86 -9.59 18.17 9.50
C LEU A 86 -9.65 17.01 10.50
N VAL A 87 -9.70 15.80 9.94
CA VAL A 87 -9.57 14.55 10.69
C VAL A 87 -8.25 13.92 10.30
N THR A 88 -7.48 13.47 11.28
CA THR A 88 -6.21 12.79 11.06
C THR A 88 -6.18 11.49 11.86
N LEU A 89 -5.64 10.45 11.25
CA LEU A 89 -5.16 9.23 11.90
C LEU A 89 -3.65 9.16 11.70
N VAL A 90 -2.89 9.08 12.79
CA VAL A 90 -1.42 9.10 12.74
C VAL A 90 -0.85 7.90 13.47
N LYS A 91 0.01 7.15 12.80
CA LYS A 91 0.87 6.13 13.41
C LYS A 91 2.33 6.53 13.27
N ALA A 92 3.04 6.51 14.39
CA ALA A 92 4.47 6.80 14.42
C ALA A 92 5.28 5.51 14.38
N HIS A 93 6.30 5.48 13.53
CA HIS A 93 7.26 4.39 13.47
C HIS A 93 8.67 4.91 13.75
N ASP A 94 9.34 4.35 14.76
CA ASP A 94 10.74 4.66 15.05
C ASP A 94 11.66 3.83 14.12
N PHE A 95 11.67 4.21 12.84
CA PHE A 95 12.45 3.53 11.81
C PHE A 95 13.16 4.56 10.91
N ASP A 96 14.47 4.41 10.75
CA ASP A 96 15.30 5.20 9.85
C ASP A 96 15.77 4.31 8.69
N PRO A 97 15.09 4.36 7.52
CA PRO A 97 15.36 3.49 6.38
C PRO A 97 16.78 3.65 5.84
N VAL A 98 17.32 4.87 5.88
CA VAL A 98 18.65 5.20 5.37
C VAL A 98 19.72 4.61 6.28
N LYS A 99 19.59 4.77 7.61
CA LYS A 99 20.53 4.17 8.57
C LYS A 99 20.45 2.65 8.59
N ALA A 100 19.27 2.07 8.34
CA ALA A 100 19.09 0.62 8.26
C ALA A 100 19.71 -0.02 7.00
N GLY A 101 20.12 0.80 6.01
CA GLY A 101 20.64 0.30 4.73
C GLY A 101 19.54 -0.18 3.77
N THR A 102 18.28 0.12 4.07
CA THR A 102 17.09 -0.19 3.26
C THR A 102 16.33 1.11 2.99
N PRO A 103 16.88 2.04 2.17
CA PRO A 103 16.36 3.40 2.04
C PRO A 103 15.02 3.49 1.34
N THR A 104 14.61 2.43 0.64
CA THR A 104 13.33 2.33 -0.03
C THR A 104 12.28 1.76 0.91
N VAL A 105 11.18 2.49 1.09
CA VAL A 105 9.99 2.04 1.80
C VAL A 105 8.83 1.95 0.81
N THR A 106 8.07 0.88 0.93
CA THR A 106 6.85 0.67 0.14
C THR A 106 5.65 0.67 1.07
N LEU A 107 4.61 1.42 0.71
CA LEU A 107 3.27 1.31 1.28
C LEU A 107 2.38 0.64 0.25
N GLU A 108 1.70 -0.41 0.65
CA GLU A 108 0.68 -1.08 -0.15
C GLU A 108 -0.63 -1.10 0.63
N SER A 109 -1.74 -0.72 -0.02
CA SER A 109 -3.05 -0.69 0.60
C SER A 109 -4.14 -0.93 -0.43
N LEU A 110 -5.13 -1.75 -0.07
CA LEU A 110 -6.40 -1.80 -0.79
C LEU A 110 -7.29 -0.69 -0.21
N LEU A 111 -7.68 0.28 -1.02
CA LEU A 111 -8.45 1.44 -0.57
C LEU A 111 -9.53 1.82 -1.58
N GLY A 112 -10.57 2.48 -1.10
CA GLY A 112 -11.61 3.09 -1.94
C GLY A 112 -11.94 4.48 -1.44
N VAL A 113 -12.45 5.33 -2.34
CA VAL A 113 -12.96 6.66 -2.02
C VAL A 113 -14.44 6.71 -2.35
N GLU A 114 -15.26 6.87 -1.31
CA GLU A 114 -16.71 6.96 -1.43
C GLU A 114 -17.20 8.41 -1.54
N ASP A 115 -18.31 8.60 -2.25
CA ASP A 115 -19.00 9.89 -2.31
C ASP A 115 -19.89 10.08 -1.08
N SER A 116 -19.87 11.28 -0.49
CA SER A 116 -20.81 11.61 0.57
C SER A 116 -22.25 11.65 0.06
N ALA A 117 -23.18 11.14 0.86
CA ALA A 117 -24.61 11.16 0.55
C ALA A 117 -25.25 12.58 0.50
N ASN A 118 -24.50 13.62 0.88
CA ASN A 118 -24.96 15.00 0.95
C ASN A 118 -24.51 15.87 -0.26
N GLY A 119 -23.86 15.25 -1.26
CA GLY A 119 -23.36 15.94 -2.46
C GLY A 119 -22.16 16.86 -2.22
N ARG A 120 -21.54 16.80 -1.04
CA ARG A 120 -20.25 17.46 -0.75
C ARG A 120 -19.16 16.40 -0.81
N ARG A 121 -18.02 16.77 -1.38
CA ARG A 121 -16.90 15.85 -1.55
C ARG A 121 -15.67 16.38 -0.85
N ASP A 122 -14.95 15.46 -0.24
CA ASP A 122 -13.77 15.74 0.58
C ASP A 122 -12.49 15.43 -0.18
N THR A 123 -11.37 15.90 0.37
CA THR A 123 -10.04 15.47 -0.07
C THR A 123 -9.45 14.60 1.02
N PHE A 124 -8.99 13.41 0.64
CA PHE A 124 -8.30 12.51 1.54
C PHE A 124 -6.80 12.56 1.26
N SER A 125 -5.98 12.29 2.26
CA SER A 125 -4.53 12.35 2.08
C SER A 125 -3.80 11.31 2.90
N ILE A 126 -2.80 10.69 2.25
CA ILE A 126 -1.76 9.92 2.93
C ILE A 126 -0.55 10.83 3.03
N VAL A 127 -0.02 10.98 4.24
CA VAL A 127 1.03 11.96 4.55
C VAL A 127 2.17 11.27 5.28
N PHE A 128 3.39 11.46 4.77
CA PHE A 128 4.62 10.97 5.37
C PHE A 128 5.35 12.15 6.02
N LEU A 129 5.60 12.03 7.33
CA LEU A 129 6.28 13.04 8.13
C LEU A 129 7.58 12.46 8.71
N ASN A 130 8.59 13.29 8.89
CA ASN A 130 9.75 12.92 9.70
C ASN A 130 9.43 13.00 11.21
N SER A 131 10.38 12.58 12.05
CA SER A 131 10.23 12.63 13.52
C SER A 131 10.06 14.05 14.10
N SER A 132 10.41 15.09 13.33
CA SER A 132 10.21 16.50 13.70
C SER A 132 8.83 17.03 13.27
N GLY A 133 8.04 16.24 12.54
CA GLY A 133 6.75 16.62 11.98
C GLY A 133 6.83 17.32 10.62
N ASP A 134 8.01 17.40 9.99
CA ASP A 134 8.14 18.00 8.67
C ASP A 134 7.61 17.07 7.60
N LEU A 135 6.91 17.65 6.62
CA LEU A 135 6.38 16.93 5.46
C LEU A 135 7.52 16.39 4.59
N LEU A 136 7.54 15.07 4.39
CA LEU A 136 8.45 14.39 3.46
C LEU A 136 7.76 14.14 2.12
N ALA A 137 6.55 13.61 2.18
CA ALA A 137 5.75 13.35 1.00
C ALA A 137 4.25 13.31 1.34
N SER A 138 3.40 13.56 0.36
CA SER A 138 1.97 13.27 0.50
C SER A 138 1.34 12.89 -0.83
N ILE A 139 0.24 12.15 -0.74
CA ILE A 139 -0.66 11.86 -1.85
C ILE A 139 -2.05 12.31 -1.44
N GLN A 140 -2.73 12.99 -2.35
CA GLN A 140 -4.06 13.55 -2.15
C GLN A 140 -5.02 12.91 -3.14
N PHE A 141 -6.08 12.32 -2.61
CA PHE A 141 -7.26 11.88 -3.35
C PHE A 141 -8.24 13.05 -3.32
N ARG A 142 -8.23 13.88 -4.36
CA ARG A 142 -9.17 15.00 -4.45
C ARG A 142 -10.43 14.49 -5.12
N ASN A 143 -11.53 14.58 -4.40
CA ASN A 143 -12.79 14.04 -4.87
C ASN A 143 -13.72 15.13 -5.42
N GLY A 144 -13.28 16.39 -5.57
CA GLY A 144 -14.14 17.48 -6.06
C GLY A 144 -14.65 17.26 -7.49
N ASP A 145 -15.75 17.90 -7.88
CA ASP A 145 -16.22 17.86 -9.28
C ASP A 145 -15.26 18.55 -10.24
N ASP A 146 -14.69 19.68 -9.81
CA ASP A 146 -13.77 20.50 -10.60
C ASP A 146 -12.28 20.24 -10.25
N ASP A 147 -12.02 19.35 -9.29
CA ASP A 147 -10.69 19.03 -8.75
C ASP A 147 -10.68 17.55 -8.37
N PHE A 148 -10.53 16.70 -9.38
CA PHE A 148 -10.67 15.24 -9.32
C PHE A 148 -9.41 14.51 -9.77
N GLY A 149 -9.00 13.49 -9.01
CA GLY A 149 -7.84 12.64 -9.33
C GLY A 149 -6.82 12.57 -8.20
N LEU A 150 -5.60 12.18 -8.56
CA LEU A 150 -4.47 12.05 -7.65
C LEU A 150 -3.43 13.15 -7.82
N TRP A 151 -3.06 13.76 -6.70
CA TRP A 151 -1.94 14.69 -6.60
C TRP A 151 -0.91 14.19 -5.62
N TYR A 152 0.34 14.52 -5.85
CA TYR A 152 1.42 14.19 -4.94
C TYR A 152 2.26 15.42 -4.61
N SER A 153 2.95 15.36 -3.47
CA SER A 153 3.86 16.41 -3.00
C SER A 153 5.15 15.79 -2.49
N ASP A 154 6.27 16.46 -2.78
CA ASP A 154 7.60 16.18 -2.22
C ASP A 154 7.95 17.10 -1.04
N GLY A 155 6.93 17.70 -0.42
CA GLY A 155 7.08 18.70 0.64
C GLY A 155 7.32 20.13 0.13
N VAL A 156 7.59 20.31 -1.17
CA VAL A 156 7.83 21.63 -1.78
C VAL A 156 6.79 21.95 -2.86
N THR A 157 6.54 21.01 -3.77
CA THR A 157 5.66 21.22 -4.93
C THR A 157 4.59 20.14 -4.98
N ILE A 158 3.34 20.57 -5.11
CA ILE A 158 2.22 19.68 -5.42
C ILE A 158 2.14 19.54 -6.95
N ARG A 159 2.04 18.30 -7.44
CA ARG A 159 1.94 17.99 -8.87
C ARG A 159 0.77 17.05 -9.11
N ASP A 160 0.12 17.24 -10.25
CA ASP A 160 -0.90 16.35 -10.77
C ASP A 160 -0.23 15.07 -11.30
N SER A 161 -0.74 13.91 -10.90
CA SER A 161 -0.25 12.61 -11.37
C SER A 161 -0.81 12.21 -12.74
N SER A 162 -1.86 12.88 -13.23
CA SER A 162 -2.70 12.48 -14.35
C SER A 162 -3.44 11.14 -14.16
N LEU A 163 -3.38 10.57 -12.95
CA LEU A 163 -4.12 9.37 -12.57
C LEU A 163 -5.43 9.76 -11.88
N ASP A 164 -6.48 9.06 -12.28
CA ASP A 164 -7.81 9.15 -11.66
C ASP A 164 -8.10 7.87 -10.90
N PHE A 165 -8.57 8.01 -9.66
CA PHE A 165 -9.20 6.90 -8.94
C PHE A 165 -10.64 6.72 -9.39
N ILE A 166 -11.24 5.57 -9.11
CA ILE A 166 -12.65 5.29 -9.39
C ILE A 166 -13.43 5.41 -8.07
N ARG A 167 -14.38 6.35 -8.04
CA ARG A 167 -15.26 6.53 -6.87
C ARG A 167 -16.06 5.24 -6.62
N GLY A 168 -16.12 4.83 -5.36
CA GLY A 168 -16.89 3.67 -4.93
C GLY A 168 -16.29 2.30 -5.29
N GLU A 169 -15.06 2.27 -5.82
CA GLU A 169 -14.36 1.03 -6.14
C GLU A 169 -13.11 0.90 -5.28
N LEU A 170 -12.77 -0.34 -4.90
CA LEU A 170 -11.52 -0.66 -4.25
C LEU A 170 -10.40 -0.75 -5.30
N GLN A 171 -9.28 -0.10 -5.02
CA GLN A 171 -8.10 -0.07 -5.87
C GLN A 171 -6.84 -0.37 -5.05
N LEU A 172 -5.89 -1.06 -5.68
CA LEU A 172 -4.59 -1.32 -5.08
C LEU A 172 -3.73 -0.07 -5.24
N LEU A 173 -3.43 0.57 -4.12
CA LEU A 173 -2.45 1.65 -4.05
C LEU A 173 -1.09 1.06 -3.69
N THR A 174 -0.07 1.39 -4.48
CA THR A 174 1.34 1.17 -4.15
C THR A 174 2.08 2.50 -4.18
N ILE A 175 2.76 2.83 -3.08
CA ILE A 175 3.62 4.00 -2.98
C ILE A 175 5.03 3.50 -2.68
N GLU A 176 6.00 3.92 -3.48
CA GLU A 176 7.42 3.67 -3.19
C GLU A 176 8.11 4.99 -2.91
N ILE A 177 8.91 5.05 -1.85
CA ILE A 177 9.71 6.22 -1.46
C ILE A 177 11.14 5.76 -1.18
N ASP A 178 12.09 6.27 -1.96
CA ASP A 178 13.52 6.20 -1.68
C ASP A 178 13.96 7.46 -0.92
N PHE A 179 14.16 7.28 0.39
CA PHE A 179 14.56 8.34 1.30
C PHE A 179 16.01 8.81 1.11
N ALA A 180 16.88 8.03 0.45
CA ALA A 180 18.27 8.41 0.25
C ALA A 180 18.43 9.43 -0.88
N ILE A 181 17.61 9.33 -1.93
CA ILE A 181 17.68 10.21 -3.11
C ILE A 181 16.44 11.09 -3.30
N ASN A 182 15.48 11.04 -2.36
CA ASN A 182 14.20 11.77 -2.43
C ASN A 182 13.45 11.50 -3.74
N ARG A 183 13.37 10.21 -4.10
CA ARG A 183 12.60 9.75 -5.27
C ARG A 183 11.38 8.99 -4.76
N TRP A 184 10.27 9.16 -5.44
CA TRP A 184 9.05 8.45 -5.09
C TRP A 184 8.26 8.13 -6.36
N SER A 185 7.37 7.16 -6.26
CA SER A 185 6.41 6.77 -7.29
C SER A 185 5.12 6.29 -6.65
N VAL A 186 4.02 6.43 -7.38
CA VAL A 186 2.69 6.00 -6.97
C VAL A 186 2.09 5.20 -8.10
N GLN A 187 1.39 4.14 -7.74
CA GLN A 187 0.65 3.29 -8.67
C GLN A 187 -0.76 3.05 -8.14
N LEU A 188 -1.73 3.09 -9.04
CA LEU A 188 -3.08 2.58 -8.82
C LEU A 188 -3.32 1.40 -9.75
N ASP A 189 -3.63 0.23 -9.17
CA ASP A 189 -3.85 -1.02 -9.91
C ASP A 189 -2.69 -1.39 -10.86
N GLY A 190 -1.47 -0.98 -10.48
CA GLY A 190 -0.24 -1.19 -11.26
C GLY A 190 0.01 -0.19 -12.40
N ILE A 191 -0.76 0.91 -12.47
CA ILE A 191 -0.60 2.00 -13.45
C ILE A 191 0.14 3.17 -12.78
N ASP A 192 1.19 3.68 -13.42
CA ASP A 192 2.07 4.78 -12.96
C ASP A 192 1.84 6.13 -13.64
#